data_AF-A0A9D5FMK4-F1
#
_entry.id   AF-A0A9D5FMK4-F1
#
_cell.length_a   1.000
_cell.length_b   1.000
_cell.length_c   1.000
_cell.angle_alpha   90.00
_cell.angle_beta   90.00
_cell.angle_gamma   90.00
#
_symmetry.space_group_name_H-M   'P 1'
#
loop_
_entity.id
_entity.type
_entity.pdbx_description
1 polymer ?
#
loop_
_entity_poly.entity_id
_entity_poly.type
_entity_poly.pdbx_seq_one_letter_code
_entity_poly.pdbx_strand_id
1 'polypeptide(L)'
;MEVKKQMELEDMRPCAGWVVESGGITLCQAGKGAICSIPYPFAVVWDCMVRRHRTERCIRMFAAVSGTDEDSARRQVVACLEDWQTKGLVREAGDV
;
A
#
# COMPACT_ATOMS: atom_id res chain seq x y z
N MET A 1 21.19 -19.34 -4.94
CA MET A 1 20.52 -18.06 -5.26
C MET A 1 19.19 -18.09 -4.52
N GLU A 2 19.09 -17.44 -3.36
CA GLU A 2 17.83 -17.39 -2.62
C GLU A 2 16.87 -16.51 -3.40
N VAL A 3 15.74 -17.08 -3.84
CA VAL A 3 14.65 -16.31 -4.42
C VAL A 3 14.03 -15.54 -3.26
N LYS A 4 14.29 -14.23 -3.16
CA LYS A 4 13.57 -13.38 -2.21
C LYS A 4 12.07 -13.53 -2.50
N LYS A 5 11.30 -13.96 -1.49
CA LYS A 5 9.84 -13.98 -1.57
C LYS A 5 9.37 -12.57 -1.96
N GLN A 6 8.62 -12.45 -3.04
CA GLN A 6 8.06 -11.16 -3.44
C GLN A 6 7.02 -10.74 -2.41
N MET A 7 7.02 -9.46 -2.05
CA MET A 7 6.15 -8.97 -1.01
C MET A 7 4.70 -8.87 -1.50
N GLU A 8 3.76 -9.37 -0.68
CA GLU A 8 2.35 -9.47 -1.01
C GLU A 8 1.50 -8.59 -0.09
N LEU A 9 0.42 -8.03 -0.63
CA LEU A 9 -0.53 -7.19 0.08
C LEU A 9 -1.21 -7.94 1.24
N GLU A 10 -1.50 -9.23 1.04
CA GLU A 10 -2.15 -10.10 2.01
C GLU A 10 -1.33 -10.27 3.29
N ASP A 11 -0.01 -10.19 3.15
CA ASP A 11 0.96 -10.31 4.24
C ASP A 11 1.14 -8.98 4.99
N MET A 12 0.48 -7.89 4.58
CA MET A 12 0.66 -6.56 5.18
C MET A 12 -0.57 -6.09 5.95
N ARG A 13 -0.35 -5.29 7.00
CA ARG A 13 -1.40 -4.67 7.81
C ARG A 13 -1.15 -3.16 7.96
N PRO A 14 -2.16 -2.30 7.72
CA PRO A 14 -2.04 -0.87 7.96
C PRO A 14 -1.94 -0.57 9.45
N CYS A 15 -1.07 0.38 9.82
CA CYS A 15 -0.85 0.80 11.21
C CYS A 15 -1.51 2.13 11.57
N ALA A 16 -2.27 2.74 10.64
CA ALA A 16 -2.85 4.07 10.80
C ALA A 16 -4.30 4.13 10.31
N GLY A 17 -5.07 5.09 10.83
CA GLY A 17 -6.33 5.52 10.21
C GLY A 17 -6.04 6.44 9.02
N TRP A 18 -7.04 6.75 8.20
CA TRP A 18 -6.87 7.66 7.06
C TRP A 18 -8.11 8.52 6.80
N VAL A 19 -7.88 9.66 6.15
CA VAL A 19 -8.92 10.56 5.61
C VAL A 19 -8.70 10.75 4.12
N VAL A 20 -9.78 10.97 3.36
CA VAL A 20 -9.72 11.18 1.91
C VAL A 20 -9.56 12.67 1.61
N GLU A 21 -8.66 12.99 0.69
CA GLU A 21 -8.39 14.35 0.20
C GLU A 21 -8.47 14.40 -1.33
N SER A 22 -8.46 15.59 -1.92
CA SER A 22 -8.58 15.78 -3.37
C SER A 22 -7.48 15.09 -4.19
N GLY A 23 -6.29 14.90 -3.61
CA GLY A 23 -5.13 14.29 -4.28
C GLY A 23 -4.80 12.86 -3.85
N GLY A 24 -5.56 12.27 -2.91
CA GLY A 24 -5.22 10.97 -2.34
C GLY A 24 -5.79 10.79 -0.93
N ILE A 25 -4.96 10.30 -0.01
CA ILE A 25 -5.33 10.14 1.40
C ILE A 25 -4.25 10.71 2.31
N THR A 26 -4.64 11.13 3.51
CA THR A 26 -3.71 11.44 4.60
C THR A 26 -3.89 10.40 5.70
N LEU A 27 -2.79 9.78 6.10
CA LEU A 27 -2.70 8.85 7.21
C LEU A 27 -2.61 9.60 8.54
N CYS A 28 -3.36 9.12 9.52
CA CYS A 28 -3.46 9.70 10.85
C CYS A 28 -3.23 8.65 11.93
N GLN A 29 -2.50 9.03 12.99
CA GLN A 29 -2.28 8.20 14.17
C GLN A 29 -2.75 8.93 15.43
N ALA A 30 -3.47 8.22 16.30
CA ALA A 30 -3.91 8.75 17.58
C ALA A 30 -2.71 9.28 18.39
N GLY A 31 -2.83 10.51 18.91
CA GLY A 31 -1.76 11.19 19.64
C GLY A 31 -0.66 11.83 18.79
N LYS A 32 -0.57 11.53 17.48
CA LYS A 32 0.39 12.16 16.56
C LYS A 32 -0.26 13.07 15.52
N GLY A 33 -1.54 12.88 15.23
CA GLY A 33 -2.23 13.61 14.17
C GLY A 33 -1.89 13.04 12.79
N ALA A 34 -1.76 13.91 11.79
CA ALA A 34 -1.36 13.52 10.42
C ALA A 34 0.12 13.11 10.38
N ILE A 35 0.43 12.00 9.72
CA ILE A 35 1.79 11.43 9.68
C ILE A 35 2.35 11.24 8.27
N CYS A 36 1.50 11.07 7.27
CA CYS A 36 1.93 10.84 5.89
C CYS A 36 0.78 11.11 4.92
N SER A 37 1.04 11.79 3.80
CA SER A 37 0.08 11.87 2.69
C SER A 37 0.48 10.89 1.60
N ILE A 38 -0.48 10.08 1.15
CA ILE A 38 -0.33 9.12 0.06
C ILE A 38 -1.11 9.65 -1.15
N PRO A 39 -0.43 10.07 -2.22
CA PRO A 39 -1.10 10.56 -3.42
C PRO A 39 -1.72 9.41 -4.22
N TYR A 40 -2.67 9.75 -5.11
CA TYR A 40 -3.01 8.86 -6.21
C TYR A 40 -1.81 8.69 -7.17
N PRO A 41 -1.62 7.50 -7.77
CA PRO A 41 -2.48 6.32 -7.69
C PRO A 41 -2.26 5.43 -6.44
N PHE A 42 -1.22 5.67 -5.64
CA PHE A 42 -0.80 4.79 -4.52
C PHE A 42 -1.85 4.65 -3.42
N ALA A 43 -2.76 5.61 -3.25
CA ALA A 43 -3.88 5.47 -2.32
C ALA A 43 -4.77 4.25 -2.61
N VAL A 44 -4.80 3.75 -3.84
CA VAL A 44 -5.49 2.49 -4.21
C VAL A 44 -4.87 1.28 -3.48
N VAL A 45 -3.55 1.27 -3.31
CA VAL A 45 -2.84 0.18 -2.61
C VAL A 45 -3.26 0.14 -1.15
N TRP A 46 -3.38 1.32 -0.51
CA TRP A 46 -3.87 1.44 0.85
C TRP A 46 -5.32 0.93 1.00
N ASP A 47 -6.23 1.38 0.13
CA ASP A 47 -7.63 0.92 0.14
C ASP A 47 -7.75 -0.59 -0.09
N CYS A 48 -6.98 -1.15 -1.04
CA CYS A 48 -6.95 -2.59 -1.28
C CYS A 48 -6.50 -3.37 -0.05
N MET A 49 -5.48 -2.88 0.66
CA MET A 49 -4.96 -3.53 1.86
C MET A 49 -5.98 -3.50 3.00
N VAL A 50 -6.60 -2.34 3.24
CA VAL A 50 -7.68 -2.18 4.23
C VAL A 50 -8.85 -3.12 3.94
N ARG A 51 -9.25 -3.22 2.67
CA ARG A 51 -10.35 -4.09 2.20
C ARG A 51 -9.95 -5.55 2.06
N ARG A 52 -8.69 -5.91 2.37
CA ARG A 52 -8.13 -7.25 2.25
C ARG A 52 -8.31 -7.86 0.86
N HIS A 53 -8.12 -7.04 -0.17
CA HIS A 53 -8.04 -7.52 -1.55
C HIS A 53 -6.76 -8.34 -1.77
N ARG A 54 -6.80 -9.24 -2.76
CA ARG A 54 -5.61 -9.98 -3.17
C ARG A 54 -4.62 -9.10 -3.93
N THR A 55 -3.33 -9.44 -3.87
CA THR A 55 -2.27 -8.70 -4.56
C THR A 55 -2.56 -8.52 -6.05
N GLU A 56 -2.99 -9.57 -6.77
CA GLU A 56 -3.29 -9.48 -8.20
C GLU A 56 -4.45 -8.53 -8.50
N ARG A 57 -5.44 -8.46 -7.61
CA ARG A 57 -6.56 -7.52 -7.76
C ARG A 57 -6.09 -6.09 -7.54
N CYS A 58 -5.24 -5.86 -6.53
CA CYS A 58 -4.63 -4.57 -6.28
C CYS A 58 -3.80 -4.09 -7.47
N ILE A 59 -2.98 -4.97 -8.06
CA ILE A 59 -2.16 -4.66 -9.24
C ILE A 59 -3.04 -4.25 -10.43
N ARG A 60 -4.10 -5.01 -10.73
CA ARG A 60 -5.03 -4.65 -11.82
C ARG A 60 -5.75 -3.32 -11.57
N MET A 61 -6.18 -3.06 -10.34
CA MET A 61 -6.81 -1.79 -9.98
C MET A 61 -5.82 -0.62 -10.09
N PHE A 62 -4.59 -0.81 -9.60
CA PHE A 62 -3.53 0.18 -9.69
C PHE A 62 -3.22 0.49 -11.16
N ALA A 63 -2.98 -0.53 -11.99
CA ALA A 63 -2.72 -0.39 -13.42
C ALA A 63 -3.81 0.42 -14.14
N ALA A 64 -5.08 0.14 -13.84
CA ALA A 64 -6.21 0.86 -14.41
C ALA A 64 -6.25 2.34 -14.00
N VAL A 65 -5.91 2.66 -12.75
CA VAL A 65 -5.92 4.04 -12.23
C VAL A 65 -4.67 4.83 -12.64
N SER A 66 -3.51 4.18 -12.71
CA SER A 66 -2.24 4.81 -13.10
C SER A 66 -2.05 4.92 -14.62
N GLY A 67 -2.83 4.18 -15.41
CA GLY A 67 -2.65 4.10 -16.86
C GLY A 67 -1.37 3.35 -17.26
N THR A 68 -0.91 2.40 -16.45
CA THR A 68 0.30 1.60 -16.72
C THR A 68 -0.02 0.13 -16.99
N ASP A 69 0.91 -0.61 -17.61
CA ASP A 69 0.79 -2.06 -17.75
C ASP A 69 0.90 -2.80 -16.39
N GLU A 70 0.47 -4.07 -16.34
CA GLU A 70 0.45 -4.86 -15.11
C GLU A 70 1.84 -5.14 -14.53
N ASP A 71 2.88 -5.27 -15.36
CA ASP A 71 4.25 -5.52 -14.88
C ASP A 71 4.82 -4.26 -14.22
N SER A 72 4.61 -3.09 -14.83
CA SER A 72 4.94 -1.79 -14.26
C SER A 72 4.15 -1.50 -12.99
N ALA A 73 2.85 -1.84 -12.96
CA ALA A 73 2.02 -1.71 -11.78
C ALA A 73 2.52 -2.61 -10.64
N ARG A 74 2.86 -3.87 -10.94
CA ARG A 74 3.40 -4.82 -9.97
C ARG A 74 4.68 -4.29 -9.32
N ARG A 75 5.64 -3.80 -10.12
CA ARG A 75 6.89 -3.21 -9.60
C ARG A 75 6.61 -2.03 -8.67
N GLN A 76 5.70 -1.14 -9.07
CA GLN A 76 5.33 0.04 -8.27
C GLN A 76 4.60 -0.33 -6.98
N VAL A 77 3.67 -1.27 -7.01
CA VAL A 77 2.94 -1.75 -5.82
C VAL A 77 3.91 -2.38 -4.82
N VAL A 78 4.81 -3.25 -5.29
CA VAL A 78 5.81 -3.89 -4.40
C VAL A 78 6.75 -2.86 -3.80
N ALA A 79 7.33 -1.97 -4.61
CA ALA A 79 8.21 -0.90 -4.12
C ALA A 79 7.49 0.03 -3.12
N CYS A 80 6.22 0.32 -3.37
CA CYS A 80 5.39 1.13 -2.47
C CYS A 80 5.19 0.46 -1.12
N LEU A 81 4.91 -0.84 -1.11
CA LEU A 81 4.75 -1.57 0.14
C LEU A 81 6.08 -1.67 0.90
N GLU A 82 7.21 -1.88 0.21
CA GLU A 82 8.55 -1.95 0.83
C GLU A 82 8.92 -0.62 1.49
N ASP A 83 8.64 0.50 0.81
CA ASP A 83 8.80 1.85 1.34
C ASP A 83 7.93 2.08 2.58
N TRP A 84 6.66 1.66 2.54
CA TRP A 84 5.73 1.80 3.66
C TRP A 84 6.13 0.93 4.86
N GLN A 85 6.65 -0.28 4.63
CA GLN A 85 7.17 -1.14 5.69
C GLN A 85 8.37 -0.48 6.35
N THR A 86 9.32 0.03 5.56
CA THR A 86 10.51 0.75 6.05
C THR A 86 10.14 1.99 6.86
N LYS A 87 9.06 2.69 6.48
CA LYS A 87 8.53 3.86 7.20
C LYS A 87 7.65 3.50 8.40
N GLY A 88 7.40 2.21 8.66
CA GLY A 88 6.53 1.74 9.73
C GLY A 88 5.04 2.07 9.53
N LEU A 89 4.62 2.37 8.30
CA LEU A 89 3.22 2.64 7.95
C LEU A 89 2.41 1.33 7.82
N VAL A 90 3.08 0.25 7.44
CA VAL A 90 2.55 -1.11 7.41
C VAL A 90 3.48 -2.06 8.16
N ARG A 91 2.93 -3.19 8.62
CA ARG A 91 3.68 -4.28 9.27
C ARG A 91 3.29 -5.64 8.68
N GLU A 92 4.13 -6.64 8.89
CA GLU A 92 3.80 -8.00 8.48
C GLU A 92 2.64 -8.57 9.32
N ALA A 93 1.80 -9.37 8.68
CA ALA A 93 0.68 -10.09 9.27
C ALA A 93 1.20 -11.28 10.09
N GLY A 94 1.95 -10.98 11.15
CA GLY A 94 2.61 -11.94 12.03
C GLY A 94 3.32 -11.27 13.21
N ASP A 95 3.65 -9.98 13.06
CA ASP A 95 4.20 -9.15 14.13
C ASP A 95 3.10 -8.75 15.13
N VAL A 96 2.88 -9.60 16.13
CA VAL A 96 2.07 -9.32 17.32
C VAL A 96 2.95 -8.80 18.44
#